data_AF-A0A1I3I7Q4-F1
#
_entry.id   AF-A0A1I3I7Q4-F1
#
_cell.length_a   1.000
_cell.length_b   1.000
_cell.length_c   1.000
_cell.angle_alpha   90.00
_cell.angle_beta   90.00
_cell.angle_gamma   90.00
#
_symmetry.space_group_name_H-M   'P 1'
#
loop_
_entity.id
_entity.type
_entity.pdbx_description
1 polymer ?
#
loop_
_entity_poly.entity_id
_entity_poly.type
_entity_poly.pdbx_seq_one_letter_code
_entity_poly.pdbx_strand_id
1 'polypeptide(L)'
;MGLNWKEFELPGKRLPKWKRTFAVEQETGQVFVAAALTGDAEHLVSICASDDGLPVYTLNDHYYVPADWLGREFPAVAALCSWLFDSISGMPKQ
;
A
#
# COMPACT_ATOMS: atom_id res chain seq x y z
N MET A 1 -1.23 8.34 -16.72
CA MET A 1 -0.64 7.87 -15.46
C MET A 1 -1.26 8.62 -14.28
N GLY A 2 -2.48 8.26 -13.89
CA GLY A 2 -3.17 8.84 -12.74
C GLY A 2 -3.21 7.86 -11.57
N LEU A 3 -2.94 8.35 -10.35
CA LEU A 3 -3.15 7.62 -9.12
C LEU A 3 -4.49 8.03 -8.50
N ASN A 4 -5.32 7.04 -8.18
CA ASN A 4 -6.55 7.26 -7.41
C ASN A 4 -6.30 6.89 -5.94
N TRP A 5 -6.20 7.91 -5.09
CA TRP A 5 -5.95 7.76 -3.66
C TRP A 5 -7.25 7.50 -2.90
N LYS A 6 -7.25 6.45 -2.08
CA LYS A 6 -8.41 5.99 -1.30
C LYS A 6 -7.97 5.59 0.10
N GLU A 7 -8.96 5.39 0.97
CA GLU A 7 -8.76 4.95 2.34
C GLU A 7 -9.45 3.61 2.57
N PHE A 8 -8.90 2.79 3.44
CA PHE A 8 -9.53 1.56 3.91
C PHE A 8 -9.68 1.56 5.42
N GLU A 9 -10.59 0.74 5.93
CA GLU A 9 -10.71 0.52 7.37
C GLU A 9 -10.27 -0.89 7.71
N LEU A 10 -9.43 -1.03 8.74
CA LEU A 10 -9.11 -2.33 9.32
C LEU A 10 -10.01 -2.58 10.53
N PRO A 11 -10.89 -3.59 10.47
CA PRO A 11 -11.70 -3.97 11.62
C PRO A 11 -10.81 -4.26 12.83
N GLY A 12 -11.07 -3.59 13.95
CA GLY A 12 -10.34 -3.81 15.21
C GLY A 12 -8.95 -3.17 15.31
N LYS A 13 -8.46 -2.42 14.30
CA LYS A 13 -7.20 -1.65 14.40
C LYS A 13 -7.40 -0.18 14.09
N ARG A 14 -7.02 0.68 15.04
CA ARG A 14 -6.95 2.13 14.83
C ARG A 14 -5.57 2.51 14.32
N LEU A 15 -5.39 2.48 13.01
CA LEU A 15 -4.23 3.06 12.35
C LEU A 15 -4.48 4.53 12.01
N PRO A 16 -3.43 5.38 12.00
CA PRO A 16 -3.56 6.75 11.52
C PRO A 16 -3.98 6.76 10.04
N LYS A 17 -4.65 7.83 9.64
CA LYS A 17 -5.26 7.99 8.31
C LYS A 17 -4.30 7.64 7.16
N TRP A 18 -3.06 8.13 7.22
CA TRP A 18 -2.04 7.91 6.21
C TRP A 18 -1.65 6.43 6.07
N LYS A 19 -1.52 5.66 7.17
CA LYS A 19 -1.25 4.21 7.11
C LYS A 19 -2.41 3.42 6.49
N ARG A 20 -3.61 4.00 6.52
CA ARG A 20 -4.83 3.45 5.92
C ARG A 20 -5.13 4.00 4.53
N THR A 21 -4.23 4.80 3.98
CA THR A 21 -4.34 5.33 2.63
C THR A 21 -3.67 4.36 1.65
N PHE A 22 -4.20 4.25 0.45
CA PHE A 22 -3.62 3.50 -0.65
C PHE A 22 -3.90 4.21 -1.96
N ALA A 23 -3.08 3.94 -2.98
CA ALA A 23 -3.34 4.39 -4.34
C ALA A 23 -3.62 3.22 -5.26
N VAL A 24 -4.47 3.43 -6.25
CA VAL A 24 -4.64 2.53 -7.39
C VAL A 24 -4.19 3.26 -8.64
N GLU A 25 -3.21 2.73 -9.34
CA GLU A 25 -2.82 3.25 -10.64
C GLU A 25 -3.89 2.88 -11.68
N GLN A 26 -4.40 3.89 -12.38
CA GLN A 26 -5.58 3.74 -13.23
C GLN A 26 -5.36 2.88 -14.49
N GLU A 27 -4.11 2.76 -14.96
CA GLU A 27 -3.79 2.06 -16.20
C GLU A 27 -3.50 0.58 -15.96
N THR A 28 -2.63 0.26 -15.00
CA THR A 28 -2.29 -1.13 -14.67
C THR A 28 -3.17 -1.75 -13.60
N GLY A 29 -3.89 -0.94 -12.82
CA GLY A 29 -4.59 -1.39 -11.61
C GLY A 29 -3.65 -1.69 -10.44
N GLN A 30 -2.36 -1.36 -10.53
CA GLN A 30 -1.38 -1.59 -9.48
C GLN A 30 -1.78 -0.85 -8.20
N VAL A 31 -1.76 -1.57 -7.08
CA VAL A 31 -2.09 -1.04 -5.76
C VAL A 31 -0.80 -0.66 -5.02
N PHE A 32 -0.81 0.53 -4.44
CA PHE A 32 0.26 1.08 -3.62
C PHE A 32 -0.23 1.32 -2.21
N VAL A 33 0.50 0.83 -1.21
CA VAL A 33 0.13 0.92 0.21
C VAL A 33 1.26 1.53 1.02
N ALA A 34 0.95 2.08 2.19
CA ALA A 34 1.95 2.68 3.06
C ALA A 34 3.04 1.66 3.43
N ALA A 35 4.30 1.99 3.18
CA ALA A 35 5.45 1.15 3.51
C ALA A 35 5.52 0.85 5.03
N ALA A 36 5.03 1.79 5.85
CA ALA A 36 4.92 1.66 7.30
C ALA A 36 3.89 0.62 7.80
N LEU A 37 3.23 -0.13 6.90
CA LEU A 37 2.44 -1.29 7.28
C LEU A 37 3.30 -2.41 7.86
N THR A 38 4.59 -2.48 7.49
CA THR A 38 5.56 -3.45 8.03
C THR A 38 6.05 -3.10 9.43
N GLY A 39 5.81 -1.88 9.92
CA GLY A 39 6.28 -1.38 11.21
C GLY A 39 6.77 0.06 11.14
N ASP A 40 7.84 0.36 11.88
CA ASP A 40 8.37 1.72 12.01
C ASP A 40 9.53 2.03 11.02
N ALA A 41 9.95 1.05 10.23
CA ALA A 41 11.07 1.14 9.29
C ALA A 41 10.66 1.62 7.88
N GLU A 42 9.72 2.55 7.79
CA GLU A 42 9.11 3.02 6.53
C GLU A 42 10.15 3.43 5.46
N HIS A 43 11.17 4.19 5.87
CA HIS A 43 12.23 4.68 4.99
C HIS A 43 13.16 3.56 4.47
N LEU A 44 13.40 2.52 5.27
CA LEU A 44 14.21 1.39 4.80
C LEU A 44 13.44 0.57 3.75
N VAL A 45 12.14 0.38 3.96
CA VAL A 45 11.28 -0.33 3.02
C VAL A 45 11.17 0.43 1.68
N SER A 46 11.07 1.76 1.71
CA SER A 46 11.04 2.55 0.48
C SER A 46 12.36 2.51 -0.29
N ILE A 47 13.50 2.46 0.40
CA ILE A 47 14.81 2.22 -0.22
C ILE A 47 14.86 0.85 -0.88
N CYS A 48 14.44 -0.21 -0.19
CA CYS A 48 14.41 -1.57 -0.76
C CYS A 48 13.56 -1.63 -2.04
N ALA A 49 12.36 -1.04 -2.02
CA ALA A 49 11.52 -0.98 -3.22
C ALA A 49 12.21 -0.22 -4.37
N SER A 50 12.89 0.89 -4.05
CA SER A 50 13.60 1.69 -5.05
C SER A 50 14.81 0.94 -5.63
N ASP A 51 15.56 0.21 -4.80
CA ASP A 51 16.70 -0.62 -5.20
C ASP A 51 16.26 -1.78 -6.12
N ASP A 52 15.10 -2.36 -5.85
CA ASP A 52 14.43 -3.37 -6.70
C ASP A 52 13.84 -2.78 -8.01
N GLY A 53 13.98 -1.46 -8.24
CA GLY A 53 13.49 -0.78 -9.43
C GLY A 53 11.97 -0.56 -9.45
N LEU A 54 11.31 -0.64 -8.29
CA LEU A 54 9.87 -0.45 -8.18
C LEU A 54 9.50 1.02 -7.95
N PRO A 55 8.33 1.45 -8.45
CA PRO A 55 7.85 2.79 -8.21
C PRO A 55 7.52 3.01 -6.73
N VAL A 56 8.04 4.10 -6.17
CA VAL A 56 7.73 4.59 -4.83
C VAL A 56 7.03 5.94 -4.96
N TYR A 57 5.88 6.08 -4.31
CA TYR A 57 5.13 7.33 -4.27
C TYR A 57 5.16 7.95 -2.89
N THR A 58 5.03 9.28 -2.84
CA THR A 58 4.96 10.03 -1.59
C THR A 58 3.64 10.78 -1.50
N LEU A 59 2.98 10.69 -0.35
CA LEU A 59 1.79 11.49 -0.02
C LEU A 59 1.87 11.94 1.44
N ASN A 60 1.86 13.26 1.66
CA ASN A 60 1.99 13.89 2.99
C ASN A 60 3.20 13.35 3.79
N ASP A 61 4.38 13.34 3.16
CA ASP A 61 5.65 12.87 3.74
C ASP A 61 5.71 11.37 4.10
N HIS A 62 4.77 10.57 3.61
CA HIS A 62 4.77 9.10 3.78
C HIS A 62 5.00 8.38 2.45
N TYR A 63 5.68 7.24 2.52
CA TYR A 63 6.07 6.42 1.37
C TYR A 63 5.08 5.30 1.10
N TYR A 64 4.74 5.12 -0.17
CA TYR A 64 3.82 4.12 -0.66
C TYR A 64 4.50 3.26 -1.72
N VAL A 65 4.40 1.95 -1.56
CA VAL A 65 5.10 0.92 -2.36
C VAL A 65 4.10 -0.10 -2.90
N PRO A 66 4.43 -0.85 -3.96
CA PRO A 66 3.54 -1.86 -4.52
C PRO A 66 3.13 -2.90 -3.47
N ALA A 67 1.83 -3.13 -3.31
CA ALA A 67 1.29 -4.00 -2.26
C ALA A 67 1.61 -5.48 -2.48
N ASP A 68 1.68 -5.91 -3.74
CA ASP A 68 2.07 -7.27 -4.13
C ASP A 68 3.54 -7.55 -3.78
N TRP A 69 4.44 -6.61 -4.09
CA TRP A 69 5.83 -6.69 -3.66
C TRP A 69 5.96 -6.69 -2.15
N LEU A 70 5.27 -5.77 -1.46
CA LEU A 70 5.34 -5.67 0.00
C LEU A 70 4.87 -6.97 0.68
N GLY A 71 3.80 -7.59 0.17
CA GLY A 71 3.32 -8.88 0.68
C GLY A 71 4.29 -10.03 0.40
N ARG A 72 5.03 -10.00 -0.71
CA ARG A 72 6.03 -11.01 -1.06
C ARG A 72 7.29 -10.91 -0.18
N GLU A 73 7.81 -9.71 0.01
CA GLU A 73 9.06 -9.48 0.75
C GLU A 73 8.85 -9.50 2.27
N PHE A 74 7.66 -9.16 2.75
CA PHE A 74 7.35 -9.07 4.18
C PHE A 74 6.18 -9.98 4.56
N PRO A 75 6.44 -11.26 4.89
CA PRO A 75 5.39 -12.24 5.21
C PRO A 75 4.44 -11.80 6.33
N ALA A 76 4.91 -10.97 7.27
CA ALA A 76 4.11 -10.43 8.36
C ALA A 76 2.92 -9.56 7.90
N VAL A 77 3.00 -8.96 6.71
CA VAL A 77 1.93 -8.12 6.13
C VAL A 77 1.29 -8.73 4.89
N ALA A 78 1.69 -9.95 4.49
CA ALA A 78 1.16 -10.61 3.31
C ALA A 78 -0.37 -10.76 3.36
N ALA A 79 -0.91 -11.25 4.48
CA ALA A 79 -2.36 -11.42 4.66
C ALA A 79 -3.13 -10.09 4.57
N LEU A 80 -2.54 -9.01 5.07
CA LEU A 80 -3.12 -7.67 4.97
C LEU A 80 -3.13 -7.17 3.51
N CYS A 81 -2.03 -7.37 2.78
CA CYS A 81 -1.93 -6.99 1.37
C CYS A 81 -2.93 -7.78 0.53
N SER A 82 -3.04 -9.10 0.72
CA SER A 82 -4.05 -9.93 0.05
C SER A 82 -5.48 -9.48 0.38
N TRP A 83 -5.79 -9.23 1.65
CA TRP A 83 -7.12 -8.73 2.04
C TRP A 83 -7.46 -7.37 1.41
N LEU A 84 -6.46 -6.49 1.26
CA LEU A 84 -6.62 -5.22 0.56
C LEU A 84 -6.96 -5.43 -0.91
N PHE A 85 -6.25 -6.32 -1.61
CA PHE A 85 -6.55 -6.66 -3.00
C PHE A 85 -7.98 -7.23 -3.16
N ASP A 86 -8.39 -8.12 -2.28
CA ASP A 86 -9.75 -8.71 -2.31
C ASP A 86 -10.82 -7.65 -2.03
N SER A 87 -10.58 -6.79 -1.03
CA SER A 87 -11.51 -5.71 -0.65
C SER A 87 -11.65 -4.67 -1.77
N ILE A 88 -10.56 -4.33 -2.46
CA ILE A 88 -10.59 -3.41 -3.61
C ILE A 88 -11.33 -4.04 -4.79
N SER A 89 -11.13 -5.33 -5.05
CA SER A 89 -11.81 -6.06 -6.13
C SER A 89 -13.31 -6.23 -5.88
N GLY A 90 -13.71 -6.28 -4.60
CA GLY A 90 -15.11 -6.35 -4.15
C GLY A 90 -15.79 -4.99 -3.94
N MET A 91 -15.09 -3.86 -4.08
CA MET A 91 -15.72 -2.54 -3.92
C MET A 91 -16.68 -2.25 -5.09
N PRO A 92 -17.97 -1.96 -4.83
CA PRO A 92 -18.87 -1.50 -5.88
C PRO A 92 -18.28 -0.22 -6.50
N LYS A 93 -18.23 -0.19 -7.83
CA LYS A 93 -17.93 1.05 -8.57
C LYS A 93 -19.02 2.05 -8.18
N GLN A 94 -18.68 3.02 -7.35
CA GLN A 94 -19.53 4.19 -7.08
C GLN A 94 -19.77 4.96 -8.37
#